data_AF-A0A495LNS3-F1
#
_entry.id   AF-A0A495LNS3-F1
#
_cell.length_a   1.000
_cell.length_b   1.000
_cell.length_c   1.000
_cell.angle_alpha   90.00
_cell.angle_beta   90.00
_cell.angle_gamma   90.00
#
_symmetry.space_group_name_H-M   'P 1'
#
loop_
_entity.id
_entity.type
_entity.pdbx_description
1 polymer ?
#
loop_
_entity_poly.entity_id
_entity_poly.type
_entity_poly.pdbx_seq_one_letter_code
_entity_poly.pdbx_strand_id
1 'polypeptide(L)'
;MKILFLGSTDTGFANAIRSSKPILLLFFIFIIGCKNKPANKTIQIEFAKPVNGFRAKIYWTPQYIITNLDEKERKWVVGKAILELERIADKVKYRIDYNLSIGTLVDSDFKKSVYESFMNHDLPGVITVQNKTEKGIINKEDALFYERNEAFFFFKDVNFDGKDDLLIVEESLEANDKNKVHRVYEFQDNELVEFQYFPSLVFTYSRNYIGKIDYSKKEISVSSYYSCCEYDIDFYRLDGNTTNKFILYKKEKINLNKPIITKYYKE
;
A
#
# COMPACT_ATOMS: atom_id res chain seq x y z
N MET A 1 1.09 26.38 -47.57
CA MET A 1 1.49 27.79 -47.43
C MET A 1 3.00 27.86 -47.70
N LYS A 2 3.39 28.37 -48.87
CA LYS A 2 4.79 28.53 -49.30
C LYS A 2 5.25 29.93 -48.88
N ILE A 3 6.35 30.03 -48.14
CA ILE A 3 7.00 31.30 -47.86
C ILE A 3 8.27 31.35 -48.71
N LEU A 4 8.25 32.22 -49.71
CA LEU A 4 9.42 32.63 -50.48
C LEU A 4 10.31 33.51 -49.60
N PHE A 5 11.62 33.24 -49.61
CA PHE A 5 12.63 34.23 -49.21
C PHE A 5 13.25 34.81 -50.49
N LEU A 6 12.98 36.09 -50.73
CA LEU A 6 13.75 36.94 -51.62
C LEU A 6 14.39 38.03 -50.76
N GLY A 7 15.69 38.23 -50.93
CA GLY A 7 16.41 39.32 -50.26
C GLY A 7 17.90 39.00 -50.05
N SER A 8 18.68 39.14 -51.11
CA SER A 8 20.13 39.34 -51.02
C SER A 8 20.42 40.75 -50.49
N THR A 9 21.23 40.87 -49.44
CA THR A 9 22.25 41.94 -49.35
C THR A 9 23.40 41.46 -48.49
N ASP A 10 24.59 41.53 -49.08
CA ASP A 10 25.89 41.35 -48.48
C ASP A 10 26.10 42.30 -47.29
N THR A 11 26.28 41.74 -46.11
CA THR A 11 27.09 42.37 -45.05
C THR A 11 27.87 41.28 -44.33
N GLY A 12 29.16 41.51 -44.10
CA GLY A 12 30.13 40.57 -43.50
C GLY A 12 29.81 40.08 -42.08
N PHE A 13 28.63 40.36 -41.55
CA PHE A 13 28.11 39.82 -40.29
C PHE A 13 27.45 38.44 -40.43
N ALA A 14 27.09 38.02 -41.65
CA ALA A 14 26.40 36.75 -41.89
C ALA A 14 27.29 35.50 -41.69
N ASN A 15 28.62 35.63 -41.71
CA ASN A 15 29.54 34.50 -41.57
C ASN A 15 29.92 34.16 -40.11
N ALA A 16 29.75 35.08 -39.16
CA ALA A 16 29.99 34.79 -37.73
C ALA A 16 28.84 34.01 -37.07
N ILE A 17 27.65 34.06 -37.67
CA ILE A 17 26.44 33.40 -37.14
C ILE A 17 26.29 31.96 -37.65
N ARG A 18 27.10 31.54 -38.64
CA ARG A 18 27.02 30.21 -39.26
C ARG A 18 27.88 29.14 -38.56
N SER A 19 28.85 29.52 -37.72
CA SER A 19 29.73 28.55 -37.03
C SER A 19 29.37 28.25 -35.57
N SER A 20 28.39 28.93 -34.97
CA SER A 20 28.08 28.81 -33.53
C SER A 20 26.69 28.22 -33.23
N LYS A 21 25.93 27.80 -34.26
CA LYS A 21 24.50 27.49 -34.12
C LYS A 21 24.04 26.02 -33.90
N PRO A 22 24.90 25.00 -33.70
CA PRO A 22 24.44 23.74 -33.09
C PRO A 22 24.67 23.70 -31.57
N ILE A 23 25.66 24.44 -31.03
CA ILE A 23 26.04 24.37 -29.61
C ILE A 23 25.07 25.15 -28.72
N LEU A 24 24.62 26.33 -29.16
CA LEU A 24 23.64 27.14 -28.40
C LEU A 24 22.23 26.51 -28.39
N LEU A 25 21.87 25.75 -29.43
CA LEU A 25 20.61 25.00 -29.47
C LEU A 25 20.66 23.78 -28.52
N LEU A 26 21.82 23.11 -28.43
CA LEU A 26 22.05 22.02 -27.46
C LEU A 26 22.02 22.51 -26.00
N PHE A 27 22.52 23.73 -25.71
CA PHE A 27 22.38 24.32 -24.37
C PHE A 27 20.94 24.65 -24.01
N PHE A 28 20.11 25.13 -24.96
CA PHE A 28 18.68 25.34 -24.69
C PHE A 28 17.91 24.02 -24.49
N ILE A 29 18.28 22.95 -25.20
CA ILE A 29 17.70 21.62 -24.99
C ILE A 29 18.12 21.05 -23.62
N PHE A 30 19.34 21.31 -23.15
CA PHE A 30 19.78 20.90 -21.80
C PHE A 30 19.18 21.74 -20.66
N ILE A 31 18.95 23.05 -20.87
CA ILE A 31 18.35 23.92 -19.84
C ILE A 31 16.85 23.63 -19.67
N ILE A 32 16.14 23.24 -20.74
CA ILE A 32 14.73 22.79 -20.66
C ILE A 32 14.63 21.35 -20.10
N GLY A 33 15.73 20.58 -20.13
CA GLY A 33 15.83 19.25 -19.55
C GLY A 33 15.91 19.19 -18.02
N CYS A 34 16.24 20.31 -17.36
CA CYS A 34 16.08 20.44 -15.90
C CYS A 34 14.67 20.92 -15.56
N LYS A 35 13.65 20.13 -15.94
CA LYS A 35 12.39 20.18 -15.17
C LYS A 35 12.77 19.84 -13.74
N ASN A 36 12.61 20.83 -12.85
CA ASN A 36 12.69 20.70 -11.40
C ASN A 36 12.21 19.30 -11.01
N LYS A 37 13.14 18.39 -10.67
CA LYS A 37 12.74 17.25 -9.86
C LYS A 37 12.19 17.88 -8.60
N PRO A 38 10.90 17.71 -8.28
CA PRO A 38 10.38 18.20 -7.03
C PRO A 38 11.29 17.71 -5.93
N ALA A 39 11.73 18.60 -5.04
CA ALA A 39 12.34 18.16 -3.80
C ALA A 39 11.34 17.18 -3.16
N ASN A 40 11.80 15.97 -2.83
CA ASN A 40 10.99 14.93 -2.20
C ASN A 40 10.47 15.47 -0.86
N LYS A 41 9.33 16.15 -0.90
CA LYS A 41 8.73 16.82 0.24
C LYS A 41 8.00 15.78 1.07
N THR A 42 8.38 15.66 2.33
CA THR A 42 7.63 14.88 3.30
C THR A 42 6.32 15.60 3.62
N ILE A 43 5.22 14.85 3.54
CA ILE A 43 3.86 15.25 3.88
C ILE A 43 3.49 14.59 5.19
N GLN A 44 2.79 15.32 6.04
CA GLN A 44 2.20 14.75 7.24
C GLN A 44 0.73 14.41 6.98
N ILE A 45 0.33 13.16 7.23
CA ILE A 45 -1.07 12.72 7.26
C ILE A 45 -1.48 12.63 8.73
N GLU A 46 -2.48 13.41 9.12
CA GLU A 46 -3.05 13.44 10.46
C GLU A 46 -4.46 12.89 10.46
N PHE A 47 -4.85 12.25 11.57
CA PHE A 47 -6.19 11.71 11.76
C PHE A 47 -6.99 12.65 12.65
N ALA A 48 -8.21 13.01 12.22
CA ALA A 48 -9.07 13.94 12.95
C ALA A 48 -9.45 13.42 14.36
N LYS A 49 -9.52 12.10 14.53
CA LYS A 49 -9.81 11.44 15.80
C LYS A 49 -8.78 10.34 16.09
N PRO A 50 -8.55 10.00 17.37
CA PRO A 50 -7.77 8.83 17.73
C PRO A 50 -8.24 7.54 17.04
N VAL A 51 -7.30 6.67 16.69
CA VAL A 51 -7.55 5.37 16.06
C VAL A 51 -7.17 4.29 17.07
N ASN A 52 -8.14 3.46 17.47
CA ASN A 52 -7.99 2.38 18.45
C ASN A 52 -7.21 2.76 19.74
N GLY A 53 -7.47 3.95 20.30
CA GLY A 53 -6.77 4.41 21.52
C GLY A 53 -5.41 5.07 21.28
N PHE A 54 -5.02 5.31 20.03
CA PHE A 54 -3.77 5.97 19.65
C PHE A 54 -4.02 7.30 18.94
N ARG A 55 -3.14 8.27 19.17
CA ARG A 55 -2.95 9.41 18.26
C ARG A 55 -1.98 8.95 17.17
N ALA A 56 -2.45 8.92 15.94
CA ALA A 56 -1.66 8.47 14.80
C ALA A 56 -1.22 9.65 13.92
N LYS A 57 0.00 9.57 13.41
CA LYS A 57 0.55 10.47 12.40
C LYS A 57 1.36 9.67 11.40
N ILE A 58 1.24 9.98 10.12
CA ILE A 58 2.09 9.38 9.09
C ILE A 58 2.93 10.48 8.45
N TYR A 59 4.24 10.30 8.41
CA TYR A 59 5.15 11.14 7.63
C TYR A 59 5.50 10.40 6.37
N TRP A 60 4.92 10.82 5.25
CA TRP A 60 5.04 10.16 3.97
C TRP A 60 5.83 11.02 3.00
N THR A 61 6.81 10.43 2.33
CA THR A 61 7.59 11.10 1.29
C THR A 61 7.28 10.42 -0.04
N PRO A 62 6.34 10.97 -0.84
CA PRO A 62 6.01 10.46 -2.16
C PRO A 62 7.23 10.47 -3.08
N GLN A 63 7.41 9.43 -3.90
CA GLN A 63 8.59 9.31 -4.76
C GLN A 63 8.26 9.05 -6.22
N TYR A 64 7.37 8.11 -6.52
CA TYR A 64 7.09 7.70 -7.89
C TYR A 64 5.67 7.13 -8.06
N ILE A 65 5.30 6.88 -9.31
CA ILE A 65 4.03 6.26 -9.67
C ILE A 65 4.25 4.83 -10.15
N ILE A 66 3.49 3.90 -9.61
CA ILE A 66 3.34 2.54 -10.14
C ILE A 66 2.03 2.47 -10.92
N THR A 67 2.03 1.81 -12.07
CA THR A 67 0.82 1.55 -12.86
C THR A 67 0.56 0.05 -12.89
N ASN A 68 -0.65 -0.38 -12.52
CA ASN A 68 -1.06 -1.77 -12.69
C ASN A 68 -1.36 -2.03 -14.18
N LEU A 69 -0.65 -2.98 -14.78
CA LEU A 69 -0.84 -3.32 -16.21
C LEU A 69 -2.13 -4.12 -16.46
N ASP A 70 -2.58 -4.90 -15.48
CA ASP A 70 -3.76 -5.77 -15.63
C ASP A 70 -5.07 -5.04 -15.33
N GLU A 71 -5.02 -4.06 -14.44
CA GLU A 71 -6.14 -3.19 -14.13
C GLU A 71 -5.95 -1.88 -14.89
N LYS A 72 -6.11 -1.96 -16.22
CA LYS A 72 -6.01 -0.83 -17.18
C LYS A 72 -6.41 0.48 -16.50
N GLU A 73 -5.41 1.34 -16.23
CA GLU A 73 -5.49 2.72 -15.68
C GLU A 73 -5.34 2.92 -14.16
N ARG A 74 -5.09 1.89 -13.33
CA ARG A 74 -4.78 2.15 -11.91
C ARG A 74 -3.38 2.69 -11.73
N LYS A 75 -3.27 3.85 -11.09
CA LYS A 75 -2.01 4.49 -10.74
C LYS A 75 -1.93 4.65 -9.23
N TRP A 76 -0.78 4.34 -8.67
CA TRP A 76 -0.49 4.52 -7.25
C TRP A 76 0.65 5.50 -7.09
N VAL A 77 0.47 6.50 -6.25
CA VAL A 77 1.60 7.29 -5.76
C VAL A 77 2.22 6.52 -4.61
N VAL A 78 3.50 6.20 -4.71
CA VAL A 78 4.20 5.36 -3.75
C VAL A 78 5.38 6.12 -3.15
N GLY A 79 5.64 5.87 -1.87
CA GLY A 79 6.72 6.52 -1.15
C GLY A 79 7.00 5.90 0.22
N LYS A 80 8.14 6.26 0.79
CA LYS A 80 8.51 5.85 2.15
C LYS A 80 7.64 6.59 3.16
N ALA A 81 7.13 5.85 4.15
CA ALA A 81 6.31 6.37 5.21
C ALA A 81 6.82 5.94 6.57
N ILE A 82 6.57 6.81 7.56
CA ILE A 82 6.79 6.56 8.97
C ILE A 82 5.44 6.71 9.66
N LEU A 83 4.91 5.64 10.25
CA LEU A 83 3.77 5.71 11.15
C LEU A 83 4.27 5.96 12.57
N GLU A 84 3.83 7.05 13.19
CA GLU A 84 3.97 7.32 14.61
C GLU A 84 2.63 7.09 15.31
N LEU A 85 2.65 6.28 16.38
CA LEU A 85 1.51 6.04 17.25
C LEU A 85 1.86 6.47 18.68
N GLU A 86 1.08 7.37 19.26
CA GLU A 86 1.15 7.71 20.69
C GLU A 86 -0.09 7.15 21.40
N ARG A 87 0.12 6.19 22.31
CA ARG A 87 -0.96 5.60 23.11
C ARG A 87 -1.55 6.65 24.04
N ILE A 88 -2.87 6.83 24.03
CA ILE A 88 -3.50 7.93 24.77
C ILE A 88 -3.31 7.80 26.27
N ALA A 89 -3.40 6.57 26.80
CA ALA A 89 -3.45 6.27 28.22
C ALA A 89 -2.15 6.63 28.95
N ASP A 90 -1.00 6.29 28.37
CA ASP A 90 0.31 6.36 29.04
C ASP A 90 1.38 7.13 28.23
N LYS A 91 1.01 7.66 27.05
CA LYS A 91 1.88 8.43 26.15
C LYS A 91 3.06 7.67 25.57
N VAL A 92 3.06 6.33 25.67
CA VAL A 92 4.06 5.50 25.01
C VAL A 92 3.98 5.69 23.51
N LYS A 93 5.15 5.79 22.86
CA LYS A 93 5.27 6.06 21.44
C LYS A 93 5.86 4.88 20.71
N TYR A 94 5.26 4.57 19.57
CA TYR A 94 5.71 3.56 18.64
C TYR A 94 5.97 4.18 17.28
N ARG A 95 6.93 3.61 16.56
CA ARG A 95 7.34 4.09 15.24
C ARG A 95 7.57 2.91 14.30
N ILE A 96 6.95 2.95 13.12
CA ILE A 96 7.07 1.91 12.10
C ILE A 96 7.41 2.55 10.76
N ASP A 97 8.47 2.07 10.12
CA ASP A 97 8.83 2.45 8.76
C ASP A 97 8.23 1.44 7.77
N TYR A 98 7.57 1.93 6.71
CA TYR A 98 6.91 1.10 5.69
C TYR A 98 6.81 1.83 4.34
N ASN A 99 6.40 1.12 3.29
CA ASN A 99 6.01 1.76 2.03
C ASN A 99 4.51 2.06 2.04
N LEU A 100 4.16 3.34 1.89
CA LEU A 100 2.78 3.75 1.71
C LEU A 100 2.50 4.01 0.23
N SER A 101 1.38 3.48 -0.24
CA SER A 101 0.82 3.78 -1.54
C SER A 101 -0.59 4.34 -1.43
N ILE A 102 -0.90 5.31 -2.29
CA ILE A 102 -2.23 5.91 -2.41
C ILE A 102 -2.67 5.79 -3.87
N GLY A 103 -3.67 4.94 -4.12
CA GLY A 103 -4.16 4.61 -5.46
C GLY A 103 -5.27 5.51 -5.98
N THR A 104 -5.35 5.68 -7.30
CA THR A 104 -6.37 6.50 -7.98
C THR A 104 -7.78 5.90 -7.94
N LEU A 105 -7.92 4.59 -7.70
CA LEU A 105 -9.21 3.93 -7.58
C LEU A 105 -9.53 3.65 -6.12
N VAL A 106 -10.51 4.38 -5.60
CA VAL A 106 -11.72 3.94 -4.89
C VAL A 106 -12.40 5.25 -4.50
N ASP A 107 -13.48 5.66 -5.19
CA ASP A 107 -14.54 6.62 -4.80
C ASP A 107 -14.28 7.58 -3.62
N SER A 108 -13.12 8.22 -3.63
CA SER A 108 -12.62 9.01 -2.52
C SER A 108 -11.96 10.23 -3.10
N ASP A 109 -12.64 11.35 -2.97
CA ASP A 109 -12.12 12.68 -3.34
C ASP A 109 -10.72 12.91 -2.76
N PHE A 110 -10.45 12.34 -1.59
CA PHE A 110 -9.14 12.33 -0.96
C PHE A 110 -8.05 11.70 -1.84
N LYS A 111 -8.24 10.45 -2.29
CA LYS A 111 -7.22 9.72 -3.07
C LYS A 111 -6.95 10.39 -4.42
N LYS A 112 -8.02 10.85 -5.08
CA LYS A 112 -7.92 11.59 -6.35
C LYS A 112 -7.15 12.90 -6.18
N SER A 113 -7.48 13.67 -5.13
CA SER A 113 -6.78 14.92 -4.81
C SER A 113 -5.30 14.69 -4.54
N VAL A 114 -4.91 13.66 -3.79
CA VAL A 114 -3.50 13.33 -3.56
C VAL A 114 -2.77 13.01 -4.87
N TYR A 115 -3.37 12.22 -5.75
CA TYR A 115 -2.77 11.89 -7.04
C TYR A 115 -2.58 13.13 -7.92
N GLU A 116 -3.63 13.93 -8.10
CA GLU A 116 -3.57 15.16 -8.90
C GLU A 116 -2.53 16.12 -8.32
N SER A 117 -2.49 16.26 -7.00
CA SER A 117 -1.53 17.12 -6.33
C SER A 117 -0.08 16.65 -6.48
N PHE A 118 0.14 15.34 -6.44
CA PHE A 118 1.46 14.78 -6.70
C PHE A 118 1.91 15.06 -8.15
N MET A 119 1.03 14.85 -9.13
CA MET A 119 1.31 15.13 -10.54
C MET A 119 1.60 16.61 -10.82
N ASN A 120 0.93 17.51 -10.09
CA ASN A 120 1.10 18.95 -10.22
C ASN A 120 2.22 19.53 -9.34
N HIS A 121 2.90 18.70 -8.54
CA HIS A 121 3.92 19.12 -7.57
C HIS A 121 3.42 20.10 -6.51
N ASP A 122 2.13 20.03 -6.15
CA ASP A 122 1.47 20.98 -5.25
C ASP A 122 1.00 20.34 -3.93
N LEU A 123 1.52 19.15 -3.60
CA LEU A 123 1.14 18.42 -2.40
C LEU A 123 1.22 19.29 -1.14
N PRO A 124 0.12 19.36 -0.35
CA PRO A 124 0.10 20.14 0.88
C PRO A 124 1.11 19.57 1.87
N GLY A 125 1.62 20.42 2.77
CA GLY A 125 2.51 19.95 3.84
C GLY A 125 1.81 19.03 4.84
N VAL A 126 0.50 19.22 5.03
CA VAL A 126 -0.34 18.45 5.94
C VAL A 126 -1.64 18.08 5.25
N ILE A 127 -2.07 16.83 5.46
CA ILE A 127 -3.33 16.25 5.01
C ILE A 127 -4.07 15.77 6.25
N THR A 128 -5.31 16.23 6.47
CA THR A 128 -6.15 15.72 7.55
C THR A 128 -7.16 14.72 7.03
N VAL A 129 -7.11 13.49 7.54
CA VAL A 129 -8.04 12.41 7.22
C VAL A 129 -9.20 12.45 8.21
N GLN A 130 -10.41 12.63 7.70
CA GLN A 130 -11.64 12.54 8.46
C GLN A 130 -12.00 11.06 8.65
N ASN A 131 -11.41 10.41 9.66
CA ASN A 131 -11.73 9.03 9.98
C ASN A 131 -13.12 8.94 10.65
N LYS A 132 -14.04 8.22 10.00
CA LYS A 132 -15.36 7.92 10.56
C LYS A 132 -15.18 6.99 11.76
N THR A 133 -15.92 7.25 12.84
CA THR A 133 -15.87 6.46 14.08
C THR A 133 -16.73 5.19 14.00
N GLU A 134 -17.53 5.06 12.94
CA GLU A 134 -18.53 4.00 12.83
C GLU A 134 -17.98 2.77 12.10
N LYS A 135 -17.82 1.67 12.85
CA LYS A 135 -17.97 0.31 12.34
C LYS A 135 -19.42 0.13 11.86
N GLY A 136 -19.76 0.72 10.71
CA GLY A 136 -21.07 0.53 10.10
C GLY A 136 -21.23 -0.93 9.72
N ILE A 137 -22.02 -1.69 10.49
CA ILE A 137 -22.41 -3.06 10.15
C ILE A 137 -23.35 -2.99 8.96
N ILE A 138 -22.80 -2.94 7.74
CA ILE A 138 -23.56 -3.08 6.50
C ILE A 138 -23.26 -4.49 5.98
N ASN A 139 -24.22 -5.41 6.18
CA ASN A 139 -24.18 -6.85 5.85
C ASN A 139 -23.15 -7.71 6.62
N LYS A 140 -23.70 -8.63 7.42
CA LYS A 140 -23.02 -9.57 8.34
C LYS A 140 -22.12 -10.62 7.68
N GLU A 141 -21.93 -10.59 6.36
CA GLU A 141 -21.34 -11.73 5.64
C GLU A 141 -19.82 -11.65 5.47
N ASP A 142 -19.19 -10.47 5.63
CA ASP A 142 -17.73 -10.37 5.59
C ASP A 142 -17.21 -9.24 6.49
N ALA A 143 -17.02 -9.55 7.78
CA ALA A 143 -16.46 -8.60 8.74
C ALA A 143 -15.05 -8.12 8.37
N LEU A 144 -14.29 -8.93 7.60
CA LEU A 144 -12.95 -8.55 7.12
C LEU A 144 -13.05 -7.49 6.00
N PHE A 145 -14.21 -7.35 5.33
CA PHE A 145 -14.45 -6.31 4.31
C PHE A 145 -14.37 -4.88 4.83
N TYR A 146 -14.82 -4.62 6.05
CA TYR A 146 -14.74 -3.28 6.64
C TYR A 146 -13.34 -2.96 7.15
N GLU A 147 -12.65 -3.95 7.71
CA GLU A 147 -11.26 -3.82 8.17
C GLU A 147 -10.31 -3.53 6.98
N ARG A 148 -10.63 -4.06 5.77
CA ARG A 148 -9.93 -3.76 4.51
C ARG A 148 -9.97 -2.30 4.04
N ASN A 149 -10.86 -1.46 4.57
CA ASN A 149 -11.10 -0.10 4.07
C ASN A 149 -10.33 1.01 4.83
N GLU A 150 -9.62 0.70 5.92
CA GLU A 150 -8.69 1.67 6.50
C GLU A 150 -7.43 1.74 5.62
N ALA A 151 -7.21 2.90 4.99
CA ALA A 151 -6.31 3.03 3.85
C ALA A 151 -4.81 2.95 4.19
N PHE A 152 -4.44 2.94 5.48
CA PHE A 152 -3.05 3.11 5.91
C PHE A 152 -2.57 2.01 6.85
N PHE A 153 -3.39 1.69 7.85
CA PHE A 153 -3.19 0.66 8.85
C PHE A 153 -4.55 0.38 9.50
N PHE A 154 -4.68 -0.75 10.20
CA PHE A 154 -5.86 -1.09 11.00
C PHE A 154 -5.46 -1.96 12.18
N PHE A 155 -6.44 -2.26 13.03
CA PHE A 155 -6.25 -3.02 14.26
C PHE A 155 -7.14 -4.26 14.28
N LYS A 156 -6.56 -5.40 14.64
CA LYS A 156 -7.27 -6.69 14.70
C LYS A 156 -6.52 -7.68 15.58
N ASP A 157 -7.22 -8.32 16.52
CA ASP A 157 -6.72 -9.50 17.21
C ASP A 157 -6.51 -10.64 16.20
N VAL A 158 -5.25 -10.95 15.88
CA VAL A 158 -4.88 -12.09 15.04
C VAL A 158 -4.12 -13.18 15.80
N ASN A 159 -3.62 -12.88 16.99
CA ASN A 159 -2.90 -13.82 17.86
C ASN A 159 -3.82 -14.56 18.86
N PHE A 160 -5.12 -14.25 18.85
CA PHE A 160 -6.19 -14.87 19.64
C PHE A 160 -6.05 -14.67 21.16
N ASP A 161 -5.44 -13.55 21.59
CA ASP A 161 -5.25 -13.18 22.99
C ASP A 161 -6.33 -12.21 23.52
N GLY A 162 -7.22 -11.73 22.64
CA GLY A 162 -8.29 -10.79 22.97
C GLY A 162 -7.88 -9.31 22.91
N LYS A 163 -6.66 -9.00 22.46
CA LYS A 163 -6.16 -7.64 22.23
C LYS A 163 -5.90 -7.44 20.74
N ASP A 164 -6.13 -6.21 20.27
CA ASP A 164 -5.88 -5.92 18.86
C ASP A 164 -4.38 -5.74 18.57
N ASP A 165 -3.91 -6.42 17.52
CA ASP A 165 -2.60 -6.21 16.91
C ASP A 165 -2.65 -5.07 15.90
N LEU A 166 -1.51 -4.44 15.62
CA LEU A 166 -1.36 -3.42 14.57
C LEU A 166 -1.07 -4.09 13.22
N LEU A 167 -1.86 -3.76 12.21
CA LEU A 167 -1.66 -4.23 10.84
C LEU A 167 -1.32 -3.06 9.93
N ILE A 168 -0.13 -3.13 9.33
CA ILE A 168 0.33 -2.19 8.32
C ILE A 168 0.03 -2.77 6.94
N VAL A 169 -0.66 -1.98 6.12
CA VAL A 169 -0.93 -2.33 4.72
C VAL A 169 0.23 -1.80 3.89
N GLU A 170 1.07 -2.70 3.42
CA GLU A 170 2.19 -2.40 2.53
C GLU A 170 1.89 -2.96 1.14
N GLU A 171 1.89 -2.10 0.12
CA GLU A 171 1.86 -2.61 -1.26
C GLU A 171 3.27 -3.04 -1.66
N SER A 172 3.37 -4.22 -2.29
CA SER A 172 4.61 -4.64 -2.92
C SER A 172 5.01 -3.60 -3.97
N LEU A 173 6.26 -3.15 -3.91
CA LEU A 173 6.82 -2.22 -4.89
C LEU A 173 7.05 -2.88 -6.25
N GLU A 174 6.91 -4.21 -6.33
CA GLU A 174 7.11 -4.98 -7.55
C GLU A 174 5.78 -5.07 -8.32
N ALA A 175 5.78 -4.57 -9.56
CA ALA A 175 4.61 -4.44 -10.43
C ALA A 175 3.84 -5.76 -10.71
N ASN A 176 4.39 -6.91 -10.33
CA ASN A 176 3.83 -8.23 -10.59
C ASN A 176 3.28 -8.94 -9.33
N ASP A 177 3.58 -8.46 -8.12
CA ASP A 177 3.05 -9.07 -6.89
C ASP A 177 1.85 -8.27 -6.39
N LYS A 178 0.66 -8.80 -6.70
CA LYS A 178 -0.65 -8.14 -6.51
C LYS A 178 -1.13 -8.18 -5.07
N ASN A 179 -0.38 -8.81 -4.18
CA ASN A 179 -0.81 -9.04 -2.82
C ASN A 179 -0.36 -7.87 -1.94
N LYS A 180 -1.34 -7.21 -1.31
CA LYS A 180 -1.04 -6.36 -0.15
C LYS A 180 -0.27 -7.22 0.86
N VAL A 181 0.96 -6.82 1.14
CA VAL A 181 1.73 -7.39 2.23
C VAL A 181 1.19 -6.76 3.50
N HIS A 182 0.74 -7.61 4.42
CA HIS A 182 0.33 -7.15 5.74
C HIS A 182 1.47 -7.46 6.69
N ARG A 183 2.12 -6.43 7.22
CA ARG A 183 3.04 -6.55 8.36
C ARG A 183 2.21 -6.40 9.62
N VAL A 184 2.36 -7.34 10.54
CA VAL A 184 1.55 -7.38 11.75
C VAL A 184 2.46 -7.24 12.95
N TYR A 185 2.04 -6.42 13.92
CA TYR A 185 2.79 -6.16 15.14
C TYR A 185 1.94 -6.38 16.38
N GLU A 186 2.46 -7.15 17.31
CA GLU A 186 1.95 -7.22 18.67
C GLU A 186 2.50 -6.04 19.49
N PHE A 187 1.63 -5.46 20.33
CA PHE A 187 2.06 -4.49 21.34
C PHE A 187 2.54 -5.22 22.60
N GLN A 188 3.85 -5.27 22.82
CA GLN A 188 4.45 -5.82 24.03
C GLN A 188 5.05 -4.69 24.88
N ASP A 189 4.39 -4.32 25.97
CA ASP A 189 4.78 -3.23 26.86
C ASP A 189 5.05 -1.90 26.10
N ASN A 190 6.32 -1.58 25.87
CA ASN A 190 6.82 -0.38 25.21
C ASN A 190 7.42 -0.66 23.83
N GLU A 191 7.28 -1.88 23.33
CA GLU A 191 7.83 -2.32 22.05
C GLU A 191 6.74 -2.86 21.12
N LEU A 192 7.06 -2.86 19.83
CA LEU A 192 6.29 -3.54 18.80
C LEU A 192 7.07 -4.76 18.34
N VAL A 193 6.44 -5.93 18.38
CA VAL A 193 7.05 -7.17 17.93
C VAL A 193 6.36 -7.65 16.67
N GLU A 194 7.10 -7.74 15.57
CA GLU A 194 6.56 -8.14 14.27
C GLU A 194 6.31 -9.65 14.22
N PHE A 195 5.12 -10.05 13.76
CA PHE A 195 4.81 -11.46 13.49
C PHE A 195 5.54 -11.95 12.24
N GLN A 196 6.22 -13.07 12.38
CA GLN A 196 6.84 -13.77 11.27
C GLN A 196 5.84 -14.68 10.55
N TYR A 197 5.94 -14.73 9.23
CA TYR A 197 5.16 -15.61 8.33
C TYR A 197 3.64 -15.44 8.43
N PHE A 198 3.16 -14.25 8.77
CA PHE A 198 1.74 -13.96 8.79
C PHE A 198 1.10 -14.18 7.40
N PRO A 199 0.00 -14.94 7.30
CA PRO A 199 -0.66 -15.21 6.02
C PRO A 199 -1.45 -13.99 5.53
N SER A 200 -0.78 -13.08 4.81
CA SER A 200 -1.34 -11.79 4.36
C SER A 200 -2.64 -11.89 3.56
N LEU A 201 -2.88 -13.01 2.88
CA LEU A 201 -4.11 -13.28 2.12
C LEU A 201 -5.34 -13.53 3.01
N VAL A 202 -5.19 -13.60 4.33
CA VAL A 202 -6.33 -13.72 5.26
C VAL A 202 -7.34 -12.59 5.09
N PHE A 203 -6.88 -11.41 4.70
CA PHE A 203 -7.75 -10.26 4.47
C PHE A 203 -8.27 -10.18 3.03
N THR A 204 -8.03 -11.17 2.17
CA THR A 204 -8.49 -11.16 0.78
C THR A 204 -9.86 -11.81 0.63
N TYR A 205 -10.77 -11.14 -0.09
CA TYR A 205 -12.03 -11.71 -0.59
C TYR A 205 -12.13 -11.41 -2.08
N SER A 206 -11.83 -12.41 -2.89
CA SER A 206 -11.81 -12.33 -4.34
C SER A 206 -12.26 -13.66 -4.93
N ARG A 207 -12.47 -13.69 -6.25
CA ARG A 207 -12.80 -14.92 -6.97
C ARG A 207 -11.79 -16.05 -6.74
N ASN A 208 -10.53 -15.71 -6.54
CA ASN A 208 -9.44 -16.69 -6.47
C ASN A 208 -8.99 -16.97 -5.04
N TYR A 209 -9.30 -16.09 -4.09
CA TYR A 209 -8.83 -16.18 -2.71
C TYR A 209 -9.89 -15.74 -1.72
N ILE A 210 -10.12 -16.55 -0.69
CA ILE A 210 -10.96 -16.22 0.46
C ILE A 210 -10.20 -16.52 1.75
N GLY A 211 -9.92 -15.49 2.52
CA GLY A 211 -9.32 -15.61 3.84
C GLY A 211 -10.36 -15.63 4.98
N LYS A 212 -10.03 -16.29 6.09
CA LYS A 212 -10.88 -16.38 7.29
C LYS A 212 -10.02 -16.48 8.55
N ILE A 213 -10.49 -15.82 9.62
CA ILE A 213 -9.99 -15.97 10.99
C ILE A 213 -11.03 -16.74 11.80
N ASP A 214 -10.66 -17.88 12.39
CA ASP A 214 -11.52 -18.69 13.24
C ASP A 214 -11.05 -18.60 14.70
N TYR A 215 -11.68 -17.70 15.45
CA TYR A 215 -11.35 -17.45 16.86
C TYR A 215 -11.66 -18.64 17.77
N SER A 216 -12.64 -19.49 17.43
CA SER A 216 -12.98 -20.65 18.24
C SER A 216 -11.89 -21.73 18.14
N LYS A 217 -11.29 -21.87 16.96
CA LYS A 217 -10.22 -22.83 16.71
C LYS A 217 -8.82 -22.23 16.88
N LYS A 218 -8.72 -20.90 17.02
CA LYS A 218 -7.47 -20.15 17.03
C LYS A 218 -6.62 -20.45 15.79
N GLU A 219 -7.26 -20.39 14.63
CA GLU A 219 -6.60 -20.65 13.34
C GLU A 219 -6.97 -19.58 12.29
N ILE A 220 -6.08 -19.41 11.33
CA ILE A 220 -6.30 -18.64 10.11
C ILE A 220 -6.35 -19.61 8.94
N SER A 221 -7.29 -19.43 8.01
CA SER A 221 -7.35 -20.23 6.78
C SER A 221 -7.39 -19.35 5.54
N VAL A 222 -6.69 -19.76 4.48
CA VAL A 222 -6.71 -19.13 3.16
C VAL A 222 -7.12 -20.17 2.13
N SER A 223 -8.27 -19.96 1.50
CA SER A 223 -8.77 -20.77 0.40
C SER A 223 -8.28 -20.20 -0.93
N SER A 224 -7.67 -21.04 -1.78
CA SER A 224 -7.19 -20.70 -3.13
C SER A 224 -7.97 -21.48 -4.18
N TYR A 225 -8.80 -20.78 -4.95
CA TYR A 225 -9.73 -21.37 -5.92
C TYR A 225 -9.11 -21.46 -7.32
N TYR A 226 -8.99 -22.68 -7.83
CA TYR A 226 -8.60 -22.95 -9.22
C TYR A 226 -9.83 -22.99 -10.14
N SER A 227 -10.96 -23.44 -9.61
CA SER A 227 -12.27 -23.45 -10.27
C SER A 227 -13.39 -23.37 -9.24
N CYS A 228 -14.65 -23.40 -9.66
CA CYS A 228 -15.80 -23.44 -8.76
C CYS A 228 -15.87 -24.72 -7.90
N CYS A 229 -15.18 -25.79 -8.31
CA CYS A 229 -15.28 -27.11 -7.68
C CYS A 229 -13.94 -27.66 -7.17
N GLU A 230 -12.83 -26.95 -7.40
CA GLU A 230 -11.49 -27.36 -6.99
C GLU A 230 -10.74 -26.18 -6.37
N TYR A 231 -10.32 -26.36 -5.12
CA TYR A 231 -9.60 -25.37 -4.36
C TYR A 231 -8.74 -26.01 -3.28
N ASP A 232 -7.69 -25.32 -2.89
CA ASP A 232 -6.86 -25.67 -1.73
C ASP A 232 -7.24 -24.78 -0.55
N ILE A 233 -7.11 -25.30 0.68
CA ILE A 233 -7.20 -24.53 1.91
C ILE A 233 -5.92 -24.72 2.70
N ASP A 234 -5.21 -23.63 2.95
CA ASP A 234 -4.03 -23.58 3.80
C ASP A 234 -4.45 -23.09 5.19
N PHE A 235 -4.03 -23.77 6.26
CA PHE A 235 -4.37 -23.46 7.65
C PHE A 235 -3.13 -23.12 8.47
N TYR A 236 -3.20 -21.98 9.15
CA TYR A 236 -2.12 -21.39 9.92
C TYR A 236 -2.53 -21.24 11.38
N ARG A 237 -1.55 -21.38 12.27
CA ARG A 237 -1.67 -21.09 13.70
C ARG A 237 -0.39 -20.49 14.24
N LEU A 238 -0.42 -19.96 15.45
CA LEU A 238 0.79 -19.57 16.16
C LEU A 238 1.62 -20.81 16.51
N ASP A 239 2.93 -20.71 16.34
CA ASP A 239 3.89 -21.71 16.77
C ASP A 239 3.82 -21.86 18.30
N GLY A 240 3.65 -23.08 18.81
CA GLY A 240 3.62 -23.33 20.25
C GLY A 240 4.92 -22.95 20.97
N ASN A 241 6.03 -22.83 20.24
CA ASN A 241 7.35 -22.52 20.78
C ASN A 241 7.71 -21.03 20.71
N THR A 242 6.96 -20.22 19.95
CA THR A 242 7.24 -18.77 19.80
C THR A 242 5.95 -17.97 19.71
N THR A 243 5.86 -16.84 20.41
CA THR A 243 4.60 -16.07 20.47
C THR A 243 4.28 -15.32 19.18
N ASN A 244 5.29 -15.03 18.35
CA ASN A 244 5.18 -14.10 17.21
C ASN A 244 5.51 -14.74 15.87
N LYS A 245 5.11 -15.99 15.67
CA LYS A 245 5.34 -16.72 14.42
C LYS A 245 4.14 -17.55 14.04
N PHE A 246 3.65 -17.35 12.83
CA PHE A 246 2.66 -18.24 12.24
C PHE A 246 3.32 -19.40 11.51
N ILE A 247 2.70 -20.58 11.60
CA ILE A 247 3.14 -21.79 10.90
C ILE A 247 1.98 -22.37 10.09
N LEU A 248 2.28 -22.82 8.87
CA LEU A 248 1.38 -23.65 8.08
C LEU A 248 1.41 -25.06 8.69
N TYR A 249 0.31 -25.47 9.32
CA TYR A 249 0.27 -26.76 10.02
C TYR A 249 -0.61 -27.79 9.32
N LYS A 250 -1.56 -27.34 8.47
CA LYS A 250 -2.48 -28.21 7.74
C LYS A 250 -2.80 -27.63 6.36
N LYS A 251 -2.91 -28.51 5.37
CA LYS A 251 -3.41 -28.20 4.02
C LYS A 251 -4.48 -29.21 3.62
N GLU A 252 -5.59 -28.72 3.09
CA GLU A 252 -6.68 -29.52 2.55
C GLU A 252 -6.86 -29.24 1.06
N LYS A 253 -6.97 -30.29 0.25
CA LYS A 253 -7.35 -30.18 -1.16
C LYS A 253 -8.79 -30.64 -1.32
N ILE A 254 -9.63 -29.75 -1.82
CA ILE A 254 -11.05 -30.00 -2.06
C ILE A 254 -11.30 -30.16 -3.55
N ASN A 255 -11.96 -31.26 -3.91
CA ASN A 255 -12.60 -31.44 -5.21
C ASN A 255 -13.98 -32.03 -4.94
N LEU A 256 -15.06 -31.33 -5.33
CA LEU A 256 -16.43 -31.63 -4.86
C LEU A 256 -16.90 -33.08 -5.09
N ASN A 257 -16.28 -33.81 -6.02
CA ASN A 257 -16.62 -35.20 -6.34
C ASN A 257 -15.58 -36.22 -5.84
N LYS A 258 -14.67 -35.82 -4.96
CA LYS A 258 -13.59 -36.67 -4.43
C LYS A 258 -13.46 -36.51 -2.91
N PRO A 259 -12.90 -37.51 -2.21
CA PRO A 259 -12.55 -37.36 -0.82
C PRO A 259 -11.61 -36.17 -0.60
N ILE A 260 -11.79 -35.47 0.52
CA ILE A 260 -10.89 -34.41 0.95
C ILE A 260 -9.52 -35.01 1.23
N ILE A 261 -8.48 -34.47 0.59
CA ILE A 261 -7.10 -34.89 0.86
C ILE A 261 -6.53 -33.93 1.89
N THR A 262 -6.21 -34.42 3.08
CA THR A 262 -5.61 -33.62 4.15
C THR A 262 -4.15 -33.99 4.34
N LYS A 263 -3.29 -32.98 4.42
CA LYS A 263 -1.88 -33.11 4.77
C LYS A 263 -1.58 -32.27 6.00
N TYR A 264 -0.92 -32.88 6.98
CA TYR A 264 -0.41 -32.19 8.16
C TYR A 264 1.10 -31.96 8.02
N TYR A 265 1.57 -30.84 8.57
CA TYR A 265 2.98 -30.49 8.63
C TYR A 265 3.44 -30.61 10.09
N LYS A 266 4.67 -31.09 10.29
CA LYS A 266 5.27 -31.16 11.62
C LYS A 266 5.62 -29.75 12.08
N GLU A 267 5.36 -29.51 13.35
CA GLU A 267 5.78 -28.31 14.08
C GLU A 267 7.24 -28.39 14.50
#